data_AF-A0A2D5BVN5-F1
#
_entry.id   AF-A0A2D5BVN5-F1
#
_cell.length_a   1.000
_cell.length_b   1.000
_cell.length_c   1.000
_cell.angle_alpha   90.00
_cell.angle_beta   90.00
_cell.angle_gamma   90.00
#
_symmetry.space_group_name_H-M   'P 1'
#
loop_
_entity.id
_entity.type
_entity.pdbx_description
1 polymer ?
#
loop_
_entity_poly.entity_id
_entity_poly.type
_entity_poly.pdbx_seq_one_letter_code
_entity_poly.pdbx_strand_id
1 'polypeptide(L)'
;MDSKLRNKKLYMEARQITGASQNDWARLFNLTPLTGIKHGQKGQPIVAAKESGTKGVNLAEGLASELLRFLDEQGYDVLKTQFNENGQITSIPKK
;
A
#
# COMPACT_ATOMS: atom_id res chain seq x y z
N MET A 1 22.77 5.76 -2.74
CA MET A 1 21.53 5.90 -1.95
C MET A 1 21.26 4.56 -1.27
N ASP A 2 21.05 4.54 0.04
CA ASP A 2 20.76 3.29 0.77
C ASP A 2 19.43 2.67 0.27
N SER A 3 19.42 1.35 0.13
CA SER A 3 18.27 0.55 -0.32
C SER A 3 17.01 0.79 0.51
N LYS A 4 17.15 0.96 1.83
CA LYS A 4 16.03 1.25 2.73
C LYS A 4 15.44 2.63 2.48
N LEU A 5 16.31 3.62 2.27
CA LEU A 5 15.91 4.99 1.98
C LEU A 5 15.18 5.06 0.63
N ARG A 6 15.69 4.34 -0.38
CA ARG A 6 15.07 4.23 -1.71
C ARG A 6 13.66 3.62 -1.63
N ASN A 7 13.51 2.48 -0.96
CA ASN A 7 12.21 1.81 -0.88
C ASN A 7 11.19 2.67 -0.11
N LYS A 8 11.63 3.33 0.97
CA LYS A 8 10.78 4.28 1.70
C LYS A 8 10.35 5.44 0.81
N LYS A 9 11.27 5.98 0.00
CA LYS A 9 10.96 7.06 -0.95
C LYS A 9 9.88 6.63 -1.95
N LEU A 10 10.06 5.49 -2.63
CA LEU A 10 9.08 4.95 -3.58
C LEU A 10 7.70 4.77 -2.95
N TYR A 11 7.67 4.27 -1.72
CA TYR A 11 6.44 4.06 -0.97
C TYR A 11 5.69 5.37 -0.66
N MET A 12 6.41 6.39 -0.20
CA MET A 12 5.83 7.69 0.14
C MET A 12 5.34 8.44 -1.10
N GLU A 13 6.16 8.46 -2.16
CA GLU A 13 5.83 9.15 -3.42
C GLU A 13 4.60 8.53 -4.08
N ALA A 14 4.53 7.20 -4.16
CA ALA A 14 3.37 6.51 -4.71
C ALA A 14 2.08 6.82 -3.92
N ARG A 15 2.14 6.86 -2.58
CA ARG A 15 0.99 7.23 -1.75
C ARG A 15 0.51 8.66 -2.03
N GLN A 16 1.46 9.59 -2.14
CA GLN A 16 1.16 10.99 -2.40
C GLN A 16 0.53 11.18 -3.79
N ILE A 17 1.08 10.53 -4.82
CA ILE A 17 0.61 10.63 -6.20
C ILE A 17 -0.79 10.07 -6.37
N THR A 18 -1.05 8.91 -5.78
CA THR A 18 -2.38 8.25 -5.80
C THR A 18 -3.43 8.98 -4.96
N GLY A 19 -3.05 10.03 -4.21
CA GLY A 19 -3.95 10.76 -3.31
C GLY A 19 -4.45 9.91 -2.14
N ALA A 20 -3.81 8.78 -1.86
CA ALA A 20 -4.28 7.83 -0.86
C ALA A 20 -4.10 8.36 0.56
N SER A 21 -5.15 8.27 1.38
CA SER A 21 -4.97 8.44 2.82
C SER A 21 -4.09 7.31 3.37
N GLN A 22 -3.57 7.51 4.58
CA GLN A 22 -2.76 6.49 5.24
C GLN A 22 -3.53 5.17 5.41
N ASN A 23 -4.86 5.25 5.62
CA ASN A 23 -5.73 4.09 5.79
C ASN A 23 -6.02 3.39 4.46
N ASP A 24 -6.27 4.15 3.38
CA ASP A 24 -6.47 3.57 2.04
C ASP A 24 -5.22 2.83 1.57
N TRP A 25 -4.06 3.44 1.81
CA TRP A 25 -2.79 2.80 1.52
C TRP A 25 -2.58 1.54 2.36
N ALA A 26 -2.94 1.58 3.66
CA ALA A 26 -2.87 0.40 4.52
C ALA A 26 -3.72 -0.75 3.98
N ARG A 27 -4.92 -0.45 3.46
CA ARG A 27 -5.83 -1.43 2.86
C ARG A 27 -5.20 -2.17 1.68
N LEU A 28 -4.47 -1.46 0.83
CA LEU A 28 -3.82 -2.05 -0.36
C LEU A 28 -2.69 -3.03 0.01
N PHE A 29 -1.98 -2.79 1.12
CA PHE A 29 -0.87 -3.63 1.56
C PHE A 29 -1.26 -4.69 2.61
N ASN A 30 -2.41 -4.51 3.28
CA ASN A 30 -2.91 -5.44 4.29
C ASN A 30 -4.04 -6.29 3.71
N LEU A 31 -3.70 -7.19 2.79
CA LEU A 31 -4.59 -8.24 2.28
C LEU A 31 -4.78 -9.33 3.34
N THR A 32 -5.38 -8.98 4.48
CA THR A 32 -5.67 -9.96 5.53
C THR A 32 -6.97 -10.66 5.16
N PRO A 33 -7.04 -12.01 5.16
CA PRO A 33 -8.30 -12.71 5.01
C PRO A 33 -9.31 -12.23 6.05
N LEU A 34 -10.56 -12.01 5.64
CA LEU A 34 -11.66 -11.60 6.52
C LEU A 34 -11.89 -12.54 7.72
N THR A 35 -11.24 -13.71 7.75
CA THR A 35 -11.35 -14.74 8.79
C THR A 35 -10.41 -14.58 9.99
N GLY A 36 -9.66 -13.47 10.08
CA GLY A 36 -8.60 -13.35 11.08
C GLY A 36 -8.36 -11.95 11.60
N ILE A 37 -9.42 -11.19 11.92
CA ILE A 37 -9.28 -9.99 12.77
C ILE A 37 -8.91 -10.41 14.21
N LYS A 38 -7.73 -11.01 14.39
CA LYS A 38 -6.97 -10.78 15.60
C LYS A 38 -6.21 -9.50 15.34
N HIS A 39 -6.86 -8.40 15.73
CA HIS A 39 -6.24 -7.11 15.99
C HIS A 39 -4.86 -7.31 16.64
N GLY A 40 -3.82 -7.32 15.81
CA GLY A 40 -2.45 -7.18 16.27
C GLY A 40 -2.29 -5.77 16.82
N GLN A 41 -2.55 -5.64 18.12
CA GLN A 41 -2.11 -4.60 19.06
C GLN A 41 -2.13 -3.12 18.59
N LYS A 42 -3.05 -2.37 19.22
CA LYS A 42 -3.02 -0.92 19.47
C LYS A 42 -2.94 0.00 18.23
N GLY A 43 -4.08 0.11 17.55
CA GLY A 43 -4.65 1.38 17.07
C GLY A 43 -3.97 2.13 15.93
N GLN A 44 -2.73 1.83 15.56
CA GLN A 44 -2.03 2.54 14.50
C GLN A 44 -1.86 1.69 13.23
N PRO A 45 -2.17 2.23 12.04
CA PRO A 45 -1.94 1.52 10.78
C PRO A 45 -0.44 1.20 10.61
N ILE A 46 -0.11 0.02 10.09
CA ILE A 46 1.27 -0.39 9.78
C ILE A 46 1.99 0.65 8.89
N VAL A 47 1.22 1.38 8.07
CA VAL A 47 1.69 2.50 7.24
C VAL A 47 2.30 3.62 8.09
N ALA A 48 1.67 4.07 9.18
CA ALA A 48 2.21 5.13 10.05
C ALA A 48 3.60 4.78 10.59
N ALA A 49 3.80 3.51 10.95
CA ALA A 49 5.09 3.03 11.42
C ALA A 49 6.18 3.15 10.33
N LYS A 50 5.82 2.90 9.06
CA LYS A 50 6.74 3.05 7.93
C LYS A 50 7.09 4.51 7.64
N GLU A 51 6.11 5.40 7.68
CA GLU A 51 6.33 6.83 7.40
C GLU A 51 7.15 7.50 8.50
N SER A 52 6.86 7.20 9.77
CA SER A 52 7.65 7.65 10.93
C SER A 52 9.07 7.09 10.96
N GLY A 53 9.38 6.11 10.11
CA GLY A 53 10.70 5.45 10.07
C GLY A 53 10.93 4.45 11.19
N THR A 54 9.92 4.19 12.03
CA THR A 54 9.98 3.17 13.08
C THR A 54 9.95 1.74 12.50
N LYS A 55 9.43 1.57 11.27
CA LYS A 55 9.50 0.33 10.48
C LYS A 55 10.05 0.61 9.09
N GLY A 56 10.90 -0.27 8.57
CA GLY A 56 11.42 -0.17 7.20
C GLY A 56 10.38 -0.58 6.15
N VAL A 57 10.57 -0.11 4.91
CA VAL A 57 9.85 -0.59 3.73
C VAL A 57 10.72 -1.65 3.04
N ASN A 58 10.18 -2.86 2.89
CA ASN A 58 10.91 -3.94 2.23
C ASN A 58 10.89 -3.79 0.70
N LEU A 59 11.65 -4.62 -0.03
CA LEU A 59 11.77 -4.51 -1.48
C LEU A 59 10.44 -4.76 -2.21
N ALA A 60 9.66 -5.75 -1.76
CA ALA A 60 8.37 -6.09 -2.37
C ALA A 60 7.36 -4.96 -2.19
N GLU A 61 7.34 -4.33 -1.01
CA GLU A 61 6.51 -3.16 -0.73
C GLU A 61 6.90 -1.97 -1.61
N GLY A 62 8.21 -1.71 -1.77
CA GLY A 62 8.69 -0.67 -2.68
C GLY A 62 8.31 -0.92 -4.14
N LEU A 63 8.42 -2.17 -4.61
CA LEU A 63 8.01 -2.56 -5.96
C LEU A 63 6.50 -2.42 -6.16
N ALA A 64 5.69 -2.89 -5.21
CA ALA A 64 4.24 -2.79 -5.29
C ALA A 64 3.76 -1.33 -5.25
N SER A 65 4.37 -0.48 -4.42
CA SER A 65 4.12 0.97 -4.44
C SER A 65 4.39 1.56 -5.82
N GLU A 66 5.48 1.15 -6.47
CA GLU A 66 5.81 1.67 -7.78
C GLU A 66 4.84 1.20 -8.87
N LEU A 67 4.38 -0.05 -8.80
CA LEU A 67 3.34 -0.57 -9.70
C LEU A 67 2.03 0.18 -9.52
N LEU A 68 1.62 0.46 -8.28
CA LEU A 68 0.41 1.23 -7.98
C LEU A 68 0.50 2.66 -8.52
N ARG A 69 1.67 3.30 -8.39
CA ARG A 69 1.91 4.63 -9.00
C ARG A 69 1.77 4.58 -10.51
N PHE A 70 2.43 3.62 -11.15
CA PHE A 70 2.37 3.45 -12.60
C PHE A 70 0.93 3.26 -13.09
N LEU A 71 0.15 2.41 -12.42
CA LEU A 71 -1.27 2.18 -12.76
C LEU A 71 -2.10 3.47 -12.62
N ASP A 72 -1.89 4.23 -11.56
CA ASP A 72 -2.58 5.50 -11.34
C ASP A 72 -2.27 6.53 -12.45
N GLU A 73 -1.00 6.60 -12.88
CA GLU A 73 -0.53 7.40 -14.01
C GLU A 73 -1.12 6.93 -15.35
N GLN A 74 -1.44 5.63 -15.49
CA GLN A 74 -2.17 5.08 -16.64
C GLN A 74 -3.69 5.31 -16.58
N GLY A 75 -4.18 6.05 -15.58
CA GLY A 75 -5.59 6.41 -15.44
C GLY A 75 -6.43 5.34 -14.73
N TYR A 76 -5.83 4.41 -13.99
CA TYR A 76 -6.56 3.50 -13.12
C TYR A 76 -6.83 4.12 -11.75
N ASP A 77 -7.99 3.84 -11.16
CA ASP A 77 -8.33 4.21 -9.78
C ASP A 77 -7.89 3.06 -8.86
N VAL A 78 -6.62 3.09 -8.47
CA VAL A 78 -6.00 2.06 -7.62
C VAL A 78 -6.63 1.99 -6.23
N LEU A 79 -7.27 3.06 -5.75
CA LEU A 79 -7.95 3.08 -4.46
C LEU A 79 -9.24 2.27 -4.47
N LYS A 80 -9.86 2.12 -5.64
CA LYS A 80 -11.03 1.26 -5.85
C LYS A 80 -10.68 -0.16 -6.31
N THR A 81 -9.41 -0.56 -6.19
CA THR A 81 -9.00 -1.96 -6.45
C THR A 81 -9.86 -2.92 -5.62
N GLN A 82 -10.39 -3.93 -6.31
CA GLN A 82 -11.19 -5.00 -5.75
C GLN A 82 -10.36 -6.27 -5.63
N PHE A 83 -10.51 -6.95 -4.50
CA PHE A 83 -9.84 -8.21 -4.21
C PHE A 83 -10.89 -9.26 -3.89
N ASN A 84 -10.62 -10.52 -4.26
CA ASN A 84 -11.42 -11.65 -3.79
C ASN A 84 -10.97 -12.10 -2.38
N GLU A 85 -11.63 -13.12 -1.84
CA GLU A 85 -11.33 -13.71 -0.54
C GLU A 85 -9.91 -14.28 -0.39
N ASN A 86 -9.25 -14.59 -1.51
CA ASN A 86 -7.86 -15.07 -1.56
C ASN A 86 -6.84 -13.93 -1.72
N GLY A 87 -7.29 -12.67 -1.71
CA GLY A 87 -6.44 -11.50 -1.91
C GLY A 87 -5.99 -11.29 -3.36
N GLN A 88 -6.62 -11.96 -4.33
CA GLN A 88 -6.31 -11.76 -5.75
C GLN A 88 -7.06 -10.55 -6.28
N ILE A 89 -6.41 -9.74 -7.12
CA ILE A 89 -7.04 -8.60 -7.79
C ILE A 89 -8.08 -9.13 -8.78
N THR A 90 -9.34 -8.73 -8.60
CA THR A 90 -10.43 -9.07 -9.53
C THR A 90 -10.73 -7.94 -10.50
N SER A 91 -10.49 -6.69 -10.08
CA SER A 91 -10.74 -5.50 -10.90
C SER A 91 -9.94 -4.30 -10.38
N ILE A 92 -9.45 -3.49 -11.32
CA ILE A 92 -8.96 -2.14 -11.07
C ILE A 92 -9.72 -1.22 -12.04
N PRO A 93 -10.69 -0.41 -11.57
CA PRO A 93 -11.47 0.46 -12.44
C PRO A 93 -10.60 1.58 -13.02
N LYS A 94 -11.01 2.15 -14.17
CA LYS A 94 -10.41 3.39 -14.69
C LYS A 94 -11.06 4.63 -14.06
N LYS A 95 -10.30 5.71 -13.98
CA LYS A 95 -10.74 7.05 -13.59
C LYS A 95 -11.69 7.64 -14.62
#